data_AF-A0A835P032-F1
#
_entry.id   AF-A0A835P032-F1
#
_cell.length_a   1.000
_cell.length_b   1.000
_cell.length_c   1.000
_cell.angle_alpha   90.00
_cell.angle_beta   90.00
_cell.angle_gamma   90.00
#
_symmetry.space_group_name_H-M   'P 1'
#
loop_
_entity.id
_entity.type
_entity.pdbx_description
1 polymer ?
#
loop_
_entity_poly.entity_id
_entity_poly.type
_entity_poly.pdbx_seq_one_letter_code
_entity_poly.pdbx_strand_id
1 'polypeptide(L)'
;MYIAGQIGLEPSTGQLVSGGAKEEAKQALKNMGEILKAAGCDYGNVVKTTVLMADMKDYNDINDVYKQCPSLTVSLSSSVSTCSPVSPGNEGKKGH
;
A
#
# COMPACT_ATOMS: atom_id res chain seq x y z
N MET A 1 -6.12 15.64 -5.22
CA MET A 1 -6.66 14.50 -4.45
C MET A 1 -5.49 13.77 -3.82
N TYR A 2 -5.59 13.41 -2.53
CA TYR A 2 -4.60 12.58 -1.87
C TYR A 2 -5.27 11.28 -1.47
N ILE A 3 -4.66 10.16 -1.85
CA ILE A 3 -5.14 8.81 -1.52
C ILE A 3 -4.26 8.28 -0.40
N ALA A 4 -4.88 7.71 0.64
CA ALA A 4 -4.14 7.01 1.68
C ALA A 4 -3.33 5.85 1.07
N GLY A 5 -2.20 5.49 1.66
CA GLY A 5 -1.40 4.36 1.21
C GLY A 5 -2.28 3.11 1.07
N GLN A 6 -2.28 2.51 -0.12
CA GLN A 6 -3.03 1.28 -0.38
C GLN A 6 -2.11 0.09 -0.14
N ILE A 7 -2.63 -0.92 0.55
CA ILE A 7 -1.95 -2.19 0.81
C ILE A 7 -2.58 -3.24 -0.10
N GLY A 8 -1.85 -4.32 -0.40
CA GLY A 8 -2.30 -5.49 -1.14
C GLY A 8 -3.36 -6.33 -0.43
N LEU A 9 -4.31 -5.68 0.24
CA LEU A 9 -5.44 -6.32 0.89
C LEU A 9 -6.52 -6.61 -0.17
N GLU A 10 -7.07 -7.81 -0.12
CA GLU A 10 -8.26 -8.17 -0.87
C GLU A 10 -9.49 -7.58 -0.17
N PRO A 11 -10.29 -6.70 -0.82
CA PRO A 11 -11.43 -6.04 -0.17
C PRO A 11 -12.51 -7.00 0.32
N SER A 12 -12.65 -8.16 -0.34
CA SER A 12 -13.66 -9.16 -0.03
C SER A 12 -13.36 -9.92 1.27
N THR A 13 -12.08 -10.17 1.56
CA THR A 13 -11.64 -11.00 2.69
C THR A 13 -10.97 -10.18 3.79
N GLY A 14 -10.50 -8.97 3.49
CA GLY A 14 -9.73 -8.13 4.40
C GLY A 14 -8.34 -8.67 4.71
N GLN A 15 -7.84 -9.62 3.91
CA GLN A 15 -6.55 -10.27 4.09
C GLN A 15 -5.57 -9.90 2.97
N LEU A 16 -4.28 -10.05 3.23
CA LEU A 16 -3.26 -9.88 2.20
C LEU A 16 -3.43 -10.96 1.12
N VAL A 17 -3.32 -10.55 -0.15
CA VAL A 17 -3.39 -11.51 -1.24
C VAL A 17 -2.23 -12.50 -1.18
N SER A 18 -2.52 -13.75 -1.50
CA SER A 18 -1.48 -14.78 -1.61
C SER A 18 -0.63 -14.53 -2.86
N GLY A 19 0.67 -14.84 -2.78
CA GLY A 19 1.62 -14.66 -3.90
C GLY A 19 2.76 -13.69 -3.62
N GLY A 20 2.84 -13.15 -2.41
CA GLY A 20 3.95 -12.31 -1.95
C GLY A 20 3.88 -10.88 -2.49
N ALA A 21 5.01 -10.15 -2.35
CA ALA A 21 5.09 -8.72 -2.61
C ALA A 21 4.61 -8.30 -4.00
N LYS A 22 4.79 -9.15 -5.02
CA LYS A 22 4.32 -8.90 -6.39
C LYS A 22 2.81 -8.82 -6.50
N GLU A 23 2.11 -9.82 -5.96
CA GLU A 23 0.66 -9.86 -6.01
C GLU A 23 0.06 -8.81 -5.07
N GLU A 24 0.69 -8.58 -3.91
CA GLU A 24 0.30 -7.49 -3.01
C GLU A 24 0.42 -6.12 -3.70
N ALA A 25 1.51 -5.86 -4.43
CA ALA A 25 1.67 -4.62 -5.18
C ALA A 25 0.63 -4.44 -6.29
N LYS A 26 0.30 -5.51 -7.02
CA LYS A 26 -0.78 -5.48 -8.02
C LYS A 26 -2.12 -5.17 -7.37
N GLN A 27 -2.44 -5.80 -6.24
CA GLN A 27 -3.69 -5.58 -5.54
C GLN A 27 -3.75 -4.16 -4.97
N ALA A 28 -2.66 -3.63 -4.42
CA ALA A 28 -2.58 -2.25 -3.94
C ALA A 28 -2.86 -1.24 -5.06
N LEU A 29 -2.26 -1.44 -6.25
CA LEU A 29 -2.53 -0.61 -7.43
C LEU A 29 -3.99 -0.73 -7.86
N LYS A 30 -4.55 -1.94 -7.91
CA LYS A 30 -5.96 -2.16 -8.24
C LYS A 30 -6.90 -1.43 -7.28
N ASN A 31 -6.64 -1.52 -5.97
CA ASN A 31 -7.40 -0.80 -4.95
C ASN A 31 -7.32 0.72 -5.16
N MET A 32 -6.14 1.24 -5.50
CA MET A 32 -5.97 2.66 -5.86
C MET A 32 -6.77 3.05 -7.11
N GLY A 33 -6.79 2.20 -8.14
CA GLY A 33 -7.58 2.40 -9.36
C GLY A 33 -9.08 2.51 -9.09
N GLU A 34 -9.63 1.68 -8.20
CA GLU A 34 -11.04 1.77 -7.81
C GLU A 34 -11.35 3.09 -7.09
N ILE A 35 -10.45 3.57 -6.22
CA ILE A 35 -10.60 4.87 -5.54
C ILE A 35 -10.53 6.03 -6.55
N LEU A 36 -9.59 5.99 -7.49
CA LEU A 36 -9.49 6.97 -8.57
C LEU A 36 -10.78 6.99 -9.39
N LYS A 37 -11.26 5.82 -9.81
CA LYS A 37 -12.49 5.67 -10.57
C LYS A 37 -13.71 6.22 -9.82
N ALA A 38 -13.82 5.93 -8.53
CA ALA A 38 -14.88 6.46 -7.67
C ALA A 38 -14.83 8.00 -7.56
N ALA A 39 -13.65 8.59 -7.68
CA ALA A 39 -13.46 10.05 -7.73
C ALA A 39 -13.56 10.65 -9.16
N GLY A 40 -13.85 9.83 -10.18
CA GLY A 40 -13.89 10.28 -11.58
C GLY A 40 -12.51 10.54 -12.19
N CYS A 41 -11.46 9.98 -11.60
CA CYS A 41 -10.07 10.06 -12.06
C CYS A 41 -9.59 8.69 -12.60
N ASP A 42 -8.45 8.71 -13.27
CA ASP A 42 -7.75 7.53 -13.76
C ASP A 42 -6.25 7.59 -13.41
N TYR A 43 -5.50 6.53 -13.75
CA TYR A 43 -4.06 6.48 -13.50
C TYR A 43 -3.31 7.61 -14.22
N GLY A 44 -3.82 8.15 -15.33
CA GLY A 44 -3.25 9.31 -16.02
C GLY A 44 -3.27 10.59 -15.18
N ASN A 45 -4.14 10.70 -14.18
CA ASN A 45 -4.16 11.84 -13.24
C ASN A 45 -3.14 11.70 -12.11
N VAL A 46 -2.45 10.56 -12.00
CA VAL A 46 -1.47 10.32 -10.94
C VAL A 46 -0.16 11.01 -11.29
N VAL A 47 0.11 12.13 -10.62
CA VAL A 47 1.33 12.93 -10.82
C VAL A 47 2.53 12.41 -10.04
N LYS A 48 2.30 11.72 -8.92
CA LYS A 48 3.35 11.20 -8.03
C LYS A 48 2.81 10.05 -7.19
N THR A 49 3.61 9.00 -7.05
CA THR A 49 3.33 7.88 -6.14
C THR A 49 4.59 7.49 -5.40
N THR A 50 4.42 7.21 -4.11
CA THR A 50 5.47 6.71 -3.24
C THR A 50 5.21 5.25 -2.97
N VAL A 51 6.18 4.40 -3.30
CA VAL A 51 6.12 2.96 -3.04
C VAL A 51 7.00 2.67 -1.84
N LEU A 52 6.41 2.14 -0.77
CA LEU A 52 7.12 1.71 0.42
C LEU A 52 7.25 0.19 0.38
N MET A 53 8.46 -0.31 0.58
CA MET A 53 8.77 -1.74 0.62
C MET A 53 9.56 -2.03 1.89
N ALA A 54 9.34 -3.22 2.46
CA ALA A 54 10.07 -3.67 3.64
C ALA A 54 11.44 -4.25 3.28
N ASP A 55 11.51 -5.01 2.19
CA ASP A 55 12.71 -5.70 1.74
C ASP A 55 13.14 -5.23 0.35
N MET A 56 14.45 -5.03 0.14
CA MET A 56 15.00 -4.68 -1.17
C MET A 56 14.95 -5.85 -2.17
N LYS A 57 14.75 -7.08 -1.70
CA LYS A 57 14.61 -8.26 -2.58
C LYS A 57 13.38 -8.16 -3.47
N ASP A 58 12.31 -7.54 -2.95
CA ASP A 58 11.04 -7.34 -3.65
C ASP A 58 11.08 -6.20 -4.66
N TYR A 59 12.17 -5.41 -4.66
CA TYR A 59 12.33 -4.24 -5.53
C TYR A 59 12.12 -4.59 -7.01
N ASN A 60 12.71 -5.70 -7.47
CA ASN A 60 12.62 -6.10 -8.88
C ASN A 60 11.19 -6.49 -9.27
N ASP A 61 10.54 -7.31 -8.45
CA ASP A 61 9.18 -7.77 -8.69
C ASP A 61 8.17 -6.60 -8.68
N ILE A 62 8.32 -5.69 -7.72
CA ILE A 62 7.48 -4.50 -7.61
C ILE A 62 7.73 -3.56 -8.78
N ASN A 63 9.00 -3.33 -9.16
CA ASN A 63 9.33 -2.51 -10.33
C ASN A 63 8.69 -3.07 -11.62
N ASP A 64 8.66 -4.38 -11.81
CA ASP A 64 8.00 -4.99 -12.98
C ASP A 64 6.47 -4.86 -12.96
N VAL A 65 5.85 -4.85 -11.78
CA VAL A 65 4.42 -4.52 -11.65
C VAL A 65 4.18 -3.05 -11.97
N TYR A 66 5.03 -2.14 -11.48
CA TYR A 66 4.92 -0.70 -11.72
C TYR A 66 5.15 -0.32 -13.18
N LYS A 67 6.08 -0.97 -13.90
CA LYS A 67 6.30 -0.75 -15.34
C LYS A 67 5.06 -1.02 -16.19
N GLN A 68 4.16 -1.89 -15.73
CA GLN A 68 2.91 -2.16 -16.43
C GLN A 68 1.88 -1.05 -16.25
N CYS A 69 2.12 -0.09 -15.34
CA CYS A 69 1.25 1.05 -15.12
C CYS A 69 1.78 2.28 -15.90
N PRO A 70 1.09 2.71 -16.98
CA PRO A 70 1.68 3.55 -18.02
C PRO A 70 1.95 5.02 -17.67
N SER A 71 1.63 5.48 -16.45
CA SER A 71 1.65 6.91 -16.09
C SER A 71 2.44 7.27 -14.84
N LEU A 72 3.03 6.30 -14.14
CA LEU A 72 3.69 6.55 -12.86
C LEU A 72 5.16 6.93 -13.03
N THR A 73 5.47 8.22 -12.86
CA THR A 73 6.85 8.69 -12.67
C THR A 73 7.36 8.24 -11.30
N VAL A 74 8.44 7.46 -11.30
CA VAL A 74 8.92 6.74 -10.12
C VAL A 74 9.77 7.65 -9.21
N SER A 75 9.34 7.80 -7.96
CA SER A 75 10.21 8.20 -6.84
C SER A 75 10.14 7.10 -5.79
N LEU A 76 11.01 6.10 -5.92
CA LEU A 76 11.15 5.03 -4.93
C LEU A 76 11.84 5.61 -3.69
N SER A 77 11.09 5.76 -2.60
CA SER A 77 11.61 6.21 -1.31
C SER A 77 11.43 5.09 -0.31
N SER A 78 12.49 4.33 -0.03
CA SER A 78 12.49 3.34 1.04
C SER A 78 12.44 4.05 2.40
N SER A 79 11.29 4.00 3.08
CA SER A 79 11.21 4.42 4.49
C SER A 79 10.36 3.40 5.24
N VAL A 80 11.03 2.49 5.95
CA VAL A 80 10.38 1.58 6.89
C VAL A 80 10.19 2.33 8.21
N SER A 81 8.96 2.76 8.48
CA SER A 81 8.60 3.18 9.84
C SER A 81 7.94 1.98 10.51
N THR A 82 8.74 1.21 11.25
CA THR A 82 8.23 0.14 12.12
C THR A 82 7.36 0.80 13.19
N CYS A 83 6.04 0.79 13.03
CA CYS A 83 5.15 1.01 14.17
C CYS A 83 5.14 -0.31 14.95
N SER A 84 5.81 -0.32 16.10
CA SER A 84 5.81 -1.45 17.04
C SER A 84 4.38 -1.86 17.40
N PRO A 85 4.12 -3.14 17.68
CA PRO A 85 2.79 -3.59 18.10
C PRO A 85 2.44 -2.99 19.46
N VAL A 86 1.38 -2.18 19.52
CA VAL A 86 0.67 -1.94 20.78
C VAL A 86 -0.14 -3.20 21.09
N SER A 87 0.26 -3.88 22.16
CA SER A 87 -0.47 -4.95 22.85
C SER A 87 -0.41 -4.69 24.37
N PRO A 88 -1.36 -5.20 25.15
CA PRO A 88 -2.35 -4.38 25.86
C PRO A 88 -1.95 -4.10 27.32
N GLY A 89 -2.10 -2.85 27.76
CA GLY A 89 -1.93 -2.46 29.15
C GLY A 89 -3.21 -1.86 29.70
N ASN A 90 -4.07 -2.69 30.30
CA ASN A 90 -5.20 -2.21 31.11
C ASN A 90 -4.87 -2.50 32.58
N GLU A 91 -3.97 -1.69 33.16
CA GLU A 91 -3.80 -1.57 34.60
C GLU A 91 -4.71 -0.45 35.13
N GLY A 92 -5.42 -0.73 36.23
CA GLY A 92 -5.79 0.30 37.20
C GLY A 92 -7.24 0.78 37.21
N LYS A 93 -8.11 0.10 37.98
CA LYS A 93 -9.11 0.80 38.80
C LYS A 93 -8.87 0.48 40.28
N LYS A 94 -8.22 1.41 40.98
CA LYS A 94 -8.25 1.55 42.43
C LYS A 94 -8.51 3.03 42.73
N GLY A 95 -9.55 3.31 43.53
CA GLY A 95 -9.74 4.59 44.22
C GLY A 95 -10.91 5.45 43.72
N HIS A 96 -12.09 5.26 44.32
CA HIS A 96 -12.56 6.16 45.39
C HIS A 96 -13.46 5.35 46.33
#